data_AF-A0A970H3N0-F1
#
_entry.id   AF-A0A970H3N0-F1
#
_cell.length_a   1.000
_cell.length_b   1.000
_cell.length_c   1.000
_cell.angle_alpha   90.00
_cell.angle_beta   90.00
_cell.angle_gamma   90.00
#
_symmetry.space_group_name_H-M   'P 1'
#
loop_
_entity.id
_entity.type
_entity.pdbx_description
1 polymer ?
#
loop_
_entity_poly.entity_id
_entity_poly.type
_entity_poly.pdbx_seq_one_letter_code
_entity_poly.pdbx_strand_id
1 'polypeptide(L)' 'MKLGLVLEGGGSRTYFTCGVLDCFLEEGTYADYVIGTSAGIANGV' A
#
# COMPACT_ATOMS: atom_id res chain seq x y z
N MET A 1 15.35 5.31 -10.99
CA MET A 1 14.81 3.95 -10.74
C MET A 1 13.32 4.10 -10.52
N LYS A 2 12.49 3.14 -10.94
CA LYS A 2 11.04 3.17 -10.67
C LYS A 2 10.71 2.31 -9.46
N LEU A 3 9.79 2.76 -8.61
CA LEU A 3 9.33 2.05 -7.42
C LEU A 3 7.95 1.41 -7.68
N GLY A 4 7.83 0.11 -7.43
CA GLY A 4 6.56 -0.61 -7.46
C GLY A 4 6.16 -1.05 -6.06
N LEU A 5 4.88 -0.89 -5.72
CA LEU A 5 4.29 -1.28 -4.45
C LEU A 5 3.26 -2.40 -4.64
N VAL A 6 3.39 -3.47 -3.86
CA VAL A 6 2.49 -4.64 -3.90
C VAL A 6 1.76 -4.75 -2.57
N LEU A 7 0.43 -4.70 -2.61
CA LEU A 7 -0.45 -4.78 -1.45
C LEU A 7 -1.13 -6.15 -1.41
N GLU A 8 -0.62 -7.02 -0.53
CA GLU A 8 -1.17 -8.36 -0.33
C GLU A 8 -2.61 -8.32 0.22
N GLY A 9 -3.47 -9.18 -0.30
CA GLY A 9 -4.80 -9.41 0.26
C GLY A 9 -4.76 -10.18 1.59
N GLY A 10 -5.80 -10.03 2.40
CA GLY A 10 -5.84 -10.70 3.71
C GLY A 10 -7.10 -10.45 4.54
N GLY A 11 -8.22 -10.08 3.90
CA GLY A 11 -9.43 -9.64 4.59
C GLY A 11 -9.14 -8.44 5.52
N SER A 12 -9.60 -8.50 6.77
CA SER A 12 -9.39 -7.41 7.73
C SER A 12 -7.93 -7.20 8.16
N ARG A 13 -7.00 -8.11 7.85
CA ARG A 13 -5.58 -7.91 8.21
C ARG A 13 -4.92 -6.81 7.39
N THR A 14 -5.50 -6.45 6.25
CA THR A 14 -4.94 -5.42 5.38
C THR A 14 -5.03 -4.00 5.99
N TYR A 15 -5.80 -3.82 7.06
CA TYR A 15 -5.79 -2.58 7.84
C TYR A 15 -4.43 -2.27 8.46
N PHE A 16 -3.60 -3.28 8.74
CA PHE A 16 -2.24 -3.04 9.25
C PHE A 16 -1.35 -2.35 8.20
N THR A 17 -1.66 -2.55 6.91
CA THR A 17 -0.93 -1.90 5.81
C THR A 17 -1.14 -0.38 5.81
N CYS A 18 -2.28 0.12 6.29
CA CYS A 18 -2.55 1.57 6.35
C CYS A 18 -1.45 2.32 7.11
N GLY A 19 -0.99 1.80 8.26
CA GLY A 19 0.07 2.47 9.02
C GLY A 19 1.41 2.55 8.29
N VAL A 20 1.69 1.60 7.37
CA VAL A 20 2.89 1.67 6.51
C VAL A 20 2.70 2.72 5.43
N LEU A 21 1.50 2.81 4.84
CA LEU A 21 1.18 3.80 3.80
C LEU A 21 1.15 5.22 4.37
N ASP A 22 0.64 5.41 5.58
CA ASP A 22 0.67 6.70 6.28
C ASP A 22 2.12 7.19 6.45
N CYS A 23 3.03 6.31 6.87
CA CYS A 23 4.46 6.63 6.96
C CYS A 23 5.07 7.02 5.59
N PHE A 24 4.69 6.32 4.52
CA PHE A 24 5.15 6.69 3.17
C PHE A 24 4.67 8.08 2.76
N LEU A 25 3.42 8.44 3.08
CA LEU A 25 2.88 9.78 2.81
C LEU A 25 3.61 10.86 3.62
N GLU A 26 3.87 10.61 4.92
CA GLU A 26 4.63 11.52 5.79
C GLU A 26 6.05 11.78 5.27
N GLU A 27 6.71 10.74 4.76
CA GLU A 27 8.06 10.83 4.18
C GLU A 27 8.06 11.30 2.70
N GLY A 28 6.89 11.59 2.12
CA GLY A 28 6.76 12.01 0.72
C GLY A 28 7.20 10.95 -0.30
N THR A 29 7.14 9.67 0.08
CA THR A 29 7.53 8.53 -0.76
C THR A 29 6.32 8.00 -1.53
N TYR A 30 6.34 8.16 -2.85
CA TYR A 30 5.28 7.69 -3.74
C TYR A 30 5.80 6.60 -4.67
N ALA A 31 5.02 5.53 -4.84
CA ALA A 31 5.32 4.51 -5.83
C ALA A 31 4.89 4.97 -7.23
N ASP A 32 5.68 4.62 -8.25
CA ASP A 32 5.33 4.84 -9.66
C ASP A 32 4.22 3.88 -10.13
N TYR A 33 4.03 2.78 -9.40
CA TYR A 33 3.05 1.76 -9.72
C TYR A 33 2.59 1.02 -8.47
N VAL A 34 1.28 0.82 -8.34
CA VAL A 34 0.66 0.10 -7.22
C VAL A 34 -0.21 -1.03 -7.76
N ILE A 35 -0.04 -2.23 -7.22
CA ILE A 35 -0.94 -3.36 -7.42
C ILE A 35 -1.35 -3.96 -6.08
N GLY A 36 -2.55 -4.49 -6.01
CA GLY A 36 -3.02 -5.20 -4.83
C GLY A 36 -4.05 -6.25 -5.15
N THR A 37 -4.24 -7.19 -4.22
CA THR A 37 -5.17 -8.31 -4.37
C THR A 37 -6.25 -8.27 -3.31
N SER A 38 -7.52 -8.55 -3.67
CA SER A 38 -8.65 -8.59 -2.73
C SER A 38 -8.73 -7.32 -1.86
N ALA A 39 -8.89 -7.46 -0.54
CA ALA A 39 -8.91 -6.35 0.42
C ALA A 39 -7.58 -5.57 0.53
N GLY A 40 -6.50 -6.05 -0.09
CA GLY A 40 -5.17 -5.43 -0.04
C GLY A 40 -5.11 -4.12 -0.80
N ILE A 41 -5.87 -3.99 -1.90
CA ILE A 41 -5.89 -2.76 -2.70
C ILE A 41 -6.78 -1.66 -2.10
N ALA A 42 -7.63 -1.99 -1.12
CA ALA A 42 -8.68 -1.09 -0.63
C ALA A 42 -8.15 0.23 -0.06
N ASN A 43 -6.90 0.24 0.43
CA ASN A 43 -6.25 1.40 1.03
C ASN A 43 -5.01 1.84 0.24
N GLY A 44 -4.77 1.31 -0.96
CA GLY A 44 -3.60 1.66 -1.77
C GLY A 44 -3.71 3.07 -2.33
N VAL A 45 -3.13 4.03 -1.62
CA VAL A 45 -3.03 5.46 -1.97
C VAL A 45 -1.62 5.86 -2.36
#